data_AF-A0A8H7UZM0-F1
#
_entry.id   AF-A0A8H7UZM0-F1
#
_cell.length_a   1.000
_cell.length_b   1.000
_cell.length_c   1.000
_cell.angle_alpha   90.00
_cell.angle_beta   90.00
_cell.angle_gamma   90.00
#
_symmetry.space_group_name_H-M   'P 1'
#
loop_
_entity.id
_entity.type
_entity.pdbx_description
1 polymer ?
#
loop_
_entity_poly.entity_id
_entity_poly.type
_entity_poly.pdbx_seq_one_letter_code
_entity_poly.pdbx_strand_id
1 'polypeptide(L)'
;MLRVNIKDLSLCRLLSSNMGKVHGSLARAGKVKSQCPKVAKQEKKKPKTGRAKKRQVYNRRFVNVTTQVGGKRRMNPAPTAGP
;
A
#
# COMPACT_ATOMS: atom_id res chain seq x y z
N MET A 1 -42.39 11.07 48.58
CA MET A 1 -41.08 11.07 49.27
C MET A 1 -40.65 9.60 49.34
N LEU A 2 -39.51 9.13 48.84
CA LEU A 2 -38.25 9.76 48.47
C LEU A 2 -37.67 9.10 47.20
N ARG A 3 -37.06 9.93 46.35
CA ARG A 3 -36.38 9.60 45.10
C ARG A 3 -35.12 8.77 45.39
N VAL A 4 -34.99 7.59 44.77
CA VAL A 4 -33.72 6.84 44.74
C VAL A 4 -32.74 7.62 43.85
N ASN A 5 -31.61 8.01 44.44
CA ASN A 5 -30.65 8.98 43.90
C ASN A 5 -29.82 8.37 42.76
N ILE A 6 -29.73 9.09 41.65
CA ILE A 6 -29.07 8.72 40.38
C ILE A 6 -27.54 8.89 40.40
N LYS A 7 -26.92 8.81 41.59
CA LYS A 7 -25.56 9.33 41.86
C LYS A 7 -24.44 8.30 42.00
N ASP A 8 -24.59 7.08 41.48
CA ASP A 8 -23.46 6.14 41.36
C ASP A 8 -22.97 6.00 39.91
N LEU A 9 -23.01 7.12 39.17
CA LEU A 9 -22.32 7.31 37.90
C LEU A 9 -20.84 7.71 38.10
N SER A 10 -20.23 7.33 39.23
CA SER A 10 -18.88 7.72 39.64
C SER A 10 -17.82 6.67 39.36
N LEU A 11 -18.19 5.41 39.06
CA LEU A 11 -17.20 4.33 38.87
C LEU A 11 -16.97 3.89 37.41
N CYS A 12 -17.75 4.40 36.44
CA CYS A 12 -17.57 4.06 35.01
C CYS A 12 -16.79 5.14 34.23
N ARG A 13 -16.10 6.06 34.92
CA ARG A 13 -15.37 7.18 34.31
C ARG A 13 -13.87 7.19 34.64
N LEU A 14 -13.29 6.01 34.92
CA LEU A 14 -11.85 5.86 35.20
C LEU A 14 -11.14 4.86 34.25
N LEU A 15 -11.72 4.59 33.09
CA LEU A 15 -11.09 3.78 32.03
C LEU A 15 -11.31 4.39 30.65
N SER A 16 -10.94 5.66 30.43
CA SER A 16 -10.76 6.25 29.07
C SER A 16 -10.14 7.65 29.15
N SER A 17 -8.93 7.77 29.71
CA SER A 17 -8.26 9.08 29.82
C SER A 17 -6.78 9.07 29.44
N ASN A 18 -6.33 8.10 28.64
CA ASN A 18 -4.95 8.06 28.13
C ASN A 18 -4.90 8.00 26.59
N MET A 19 -5.72 8.80 25.90
CA MET A 19 -5.45 9.14 24.49
C MET A 19 -4.90 10.56 24.46
N GLY A 20 -3.56 10.65 24.35
CA GLY A 20 -2.83 11.91 24.34
C GLY A 20 -3.40 12.91 23.33
N LYS A 21 -3.34 14.19 23.68
CA LYS A 21 -3.79 15.33 22.88
C LYS A 21 -3.23 15.27 21.46
N VAL A 22 -4.09 14.90 20.51
CA VAL A 22 -3.73 14.80 19.08
C VAL A 22 -3.28 16.18 18.59
N HIS A 23 -1.99 16.33 18.31
CA HIS A 23 -1.44 17.55 17.68
C HIS A 23 -1.43 17.39 16.17
N GLY A 24 -2.16 18.27 15.50
CA GLY A 24 -2.25 18.34 14.04
C GLY A 24 -3.66 18.65 13.58
N SER A 25 -3.81 19.67 12.72
CA SER A 25 -5.08 19.98 12.07
C SER A 25 -5.40 18.96 10.98
N LEU A 26 -6.65 18.48 10.93
CA LEU A 26 -7.15 17.59 9.87
C LEU A 26 -7.17 18.23 8.47
N ALA A 27 -6.97 19.56 8.38
CA ALA A 27 -7.00 20.34 7.14
C ALA A 27 -6.05 19.88 6.03
N ARG A 28 -5.04 19.05 6.34
CA ARG A 28 -4.07 18.53 5.36
C ARG A 28 -4.36 17.09 4.91
N ALA A 29 -5.42 16.47 5.42
CA ALA A 29 -5.79 15.12 5.04
C ALA A 29 -6.11 15.04 3.54
N GLY A 30 -5.53 14.06 2.84
CA GLY A 30 -5.81 13.81 1.43
C GLY A 30 -5.16 14.76 0.40
N LYS A 31 -4.50 15.85 0.83
CA LYS A 31 -3.88 16.88 -0.05
C LYS A 31 -3.04 16.27 -1.19
N VAL A 32 -2.19 15.30 -0.88
CA VAL A 32 -1.26 14.72 -1.86
C VAL A 32 -2.00 13.91 -2.93
N LYS A 33 -3.07 13.20 -2.55
CA LYS A 33 -3.82 12.33 -3.47
C LYS A 33 -4.72 13.13 -4.42
N SER A 34 -5.23 14.29 -3.99
CA SER A 34 -6.03 15.18 -4.84
C SER A 34 -5.17 16.06 -5.75
N GLN A 35 -3.95 16.41 -5.32
CA GLN A 35 -3.01 17.18 -6.14
C GLN A 35 -2.43 16.38 -7.31
N CYS A 36 -2.21 15.07 -7.14
CA CYS A 36 -1.67 14.24 -8.22
C CYS A 36 -2.65 14.13 -9.41
N PRO A 37 -2.19 14.30 -10.66
CA PRO A 37 -3.03 14.15 -11.84
C PRO A 37 -3.61 12.72 -11.90
N LYS A 38 -4.92 12.62 -12.15
CA LYS A 38 -5.59 11.33 -12.21
C LYS A 38 -5.31 10.66 -13.56
N VAL A 39 -4.31 9.80 -13.61
CA VAL A 39 -4.03 8.99 -14.79
C VAL A 39 -5.03 7.82 -14.87
N ALA A 40 -5.78 7.76 -15.97
CA ALA A 40 -6.66 6.62 -16.26
C ALA A 40 -5.83 5.35 -16.50
N LYS A 41 -6.37 4.19 -16.11
CA LYS A 41 -5.70 2.92 -16.39
C LYS A 41 -5.73 2.68 -17.89
N GLN A 42 -4.56 2.53 -18.49
CA GLN A 42 -4.45 2.10 -19.88
C GLN A 42 -5.05 0.71 -20.04
N GLU A 43 -5.78 0.49 -21.15
CA GLU A 43 -6.26 -0.83 -21.53
C GLU A 43 -5.07 -1.74 -21.85
N LYS A 44 -4.93 -2.82 -21.08
CA LYS A 44 -3.86 -3.81 -21.25
C LYS A 44 -4.48 -5.17 -21.53
N LYS A 45 -3.86 -5.91 -22.46
CA LYS A 45 -4.25 -7.30 -22.76
C LYS A 45 -4.21 -8.14 -21.49
N LYS A 46 -5.19 -9.04 -21.35
CA LYS A 46 -5.29 -9.96 -20.19
C LYS A 46 -3.98 -10.75 -20.05
N PRO A 47 -3.32 -10.72 -18.88
CA PRO A 47 -2.11 -11.51 -18.68
C PRO A 47 -2.45 -13.00 -18.71
N LYS A 48 -1.56 -13.82 -19.27
CA LYS A 48 -1.67 -15.28 -19.18
C LYS A 48 -1.67 -15.70 -17.71
N THR A 49 -2.51 -16.66 -17.34
CA THR A 49 -2.66 -17.18 -15.97
C THR A 49 -2.11 -18.61 -15.84
N GLY A 50 -1.90 -19.07 -14.60
CA GLY A 50 -1.51 -20.45 -14.28
C GLY A 50 -0.24 -20.96 -14.97
N ARG A 51 -0.35 -22.15 -15.57
CA ARG A 51 0.75 -22.86 -16.25
C ARG A 51 1.34 -22.07 -17.42
N ALA A 52 0.49 -21.39 -18.19
CA ALA A 52 0.94 -20.58 -19.33
C ALA A 52 1.84 -19.42 -18.88
N LYS A 53 1.52 -18.77 -17.75
CA LYS A 53 2.38 -17.74 -17.14
C LYS A 53 3.73 -18.31 -16.72
N LYS A 54 3.73 -19.49 -16.08
CA LYS A 54 4.97 -20.14 -15.61
C LYS A 54 5.89 -20.50 -16.77
N ARG A 55 5.35 -21.02 -17.88
CA ARG A 55 6.13 -21.27 -19.11
C ARG A 55 6.75 -19.99 -19.66
N GLN A 56 5.97 -18.92 -19.76
CA GLN A 56 6.47 -17.63 -20.24
C GLN A 56 7.56 -17.05 -19.34
N VAL A 57 7.43 -17.19 -18.02
CA VAL A 57 8.44 -16.74 -17.05
C VAL A 57 9.71 -17.57 -17.15
N TYR A 58 9.61 -18.89 -17.29
CA TYR A 58 10.77 -19.78 -17.47
C TYR A 58 11.55 -19.43 -18.73
N ASN A 59 10.87 -19.35 -19.88
CA ASN A 59 11.50 -19.02 -21.15
C ASN A 59 12.21 -17.65 -21.08
N ARG A 60 11.58 -16.63 -20.47
CA ARG A 60 12.18 -15.30 -20.30
C ARG A 60 13.37 -15.25 -19.34
N ARG A 61 13.44 -16.15 -18.36
CA ARG A 61 14.47 -16.13 -17.32
C ARG A 61 15.70 -16.95 -17.69
N PHE A 62 15.50 -18.06 -18.39
CA PHE A 62 16.53 -19.10 -18.54
C PHE A 62 16.83 -19.47 -19.99
N VAL A 63 15.81 -19.53 -20.87
CA VAL A 63 16.01 -20.00 -22.26
C VAL A 63 16.45 -18.86 -23.18
N ASN A 64 15.81 -17.70 -23.06
CA ASN A 64 16.01 -16.58 -23.99
C ASN A 64 17.14 -15.63 -23.56
N VAL A 65 17.79 -15.85 -22.41
CA VAL A 65 18.80 -14.93 -21.84
C VAL A 65 20.04 -15.71 -21.45
N THR A 66 21.15 -15.47 -22.14
CA THR A 66 22.48 -15.94 -21.75
C THR A 66 23.10 -14.93 -20.79
N THR A 67 23.11 -15.22 -19.49
CA THR A 67 23.89 -14.43 -18.53
C THR A 67 25.37 -14.72 -18.71
N GLN A 68 26.20 -13.69 -18.86
CA GLN A 68 27.67 -13.82 -18.83
C GLN A 68 28.10 -14.49 -17.52
N VAL A 69 29.20 -15.25 -17.57
CA VAL A 69 29.75 -15.95 -16.40
C VAL A 69 30.00 -14.95 -15.27
N GLY A 70 29.34 -15.14 -14.13
CA GLY A 70 29.40 -14.24 -12.96
C GLY A 70 28.34 -13.14 -12.89
N GLY A 71 27.56 -12.91 -13.96
CA GLY A 71 26.53 -11.87 -13.99
C GLY A 71 25.17 -12.33 -13.44
N LYS A 72 24.75 -11.85 -12.26
CA LYS A 72 23.38 -12.06 -11.76
C LYS A 72 22.37 -11.24 -12.57
N ARG A 73 21.38 -11.92 -13.17
CA ARG A 73 20.32 -11.28 -13.97
C ARG A 73 19.52 -10.25 -13.15
N ARG A 74 19.48 -8.99 -13.60
CA ARG A 74 18.63 -7.94 -13.02
C ARG A 74 17.25 -7.94 -13.69
N MET A 75 16.19 -7.83 -12.88
CA MET A 75 14.82 -7.74 -13.38
C MET A 75 14.36 -6.29 -13.26
N ASN A 76 13.92 -5.70 -14.38
CA ASN A 76 13.56 -4.29 -14.47
C ASN A 76 14.71 -3.33 -14.07
N PRO A 77 15.86 -3.38 -14.75
CA PRO A 77 16.84 -2.30 -14.61
C PRO A 77 16.17 -0.99 -15.04
N ALA A 78 16.35 0.08 -14.26
CA ALA A 78 16.00 1.41 -14.76
C ALA A 78 16.74 1.60 -16.09
N PRO A 79 16.10 2.18 -17.13
CA PRO A 79 16.86 2.61 -18.28
C PRO A 79 17.91 3.58 -17.76
N THR A 80 19.18 3.17 -17.79
CA THR A 80 20.30 4.08 -17.57
C THR A 80 20.14 5.15 -18.62
N ALA A 81 19.85 6.38 -18.19
CA ALA A 81 19.60 7.49 -19.09
C ALA A 81 20.65 7.48 -20.21
N GLY A 82 20.19 7.34 -21.44
CA GLY A 82 21.01 7.34 -22.64
C GLY A 82 20.12 7.74 -23.80
N PRO A 83 20.66 8.54 -24.72
CA PRO A 83 20.17 9.86 -25.13
C PRO A 83 18.64 10.05 -25.14
#